data_AF-A0A3E3DVD7-F1
#
_entry.id   AF-A0A3E3DVD7-F1
#
_cell.length_a   1.000
_cell.length_b   1.000
_cell.length_c   1.000
_cell.angle_alpha   90.00
_cell.angle_beta   90.00
_cell.angle_gamma   90.00
#
_symmetry.space_group_name_H-M   'P 1'
#
loop_
_entity.id
_entity.type
_entity.pdbx_description
1 polymer ?
#
loop_
_entity_poly.entity_id
_entity_poly.type
_entity_poly.pdbx_seq_one_letter_code
_entity_poly.pdbx_strand_id
1 'polypeptide(L)'
;MNSTAQNPFDGFLNTVIEDALNAAIKKYKEFQELYGTQKQMRLSTFRKHFDVTKSTADKLVHRRDFPSYKIDGNWYVDIPEFYEWRKTHNLKNV
;
A
#
# COMPACT_ATOMS: atom_id res chain seq x y z
N MET A 1 4.03 47.15 -15.31
CA MET A 1 5.00 46.04 -15.31
C MET A 1 4.81 45.29 -13.99
N ASN A 2 4.01 44.22 -13.96
CA ASN A 2 3.86 43.40 -12.75
C ASN A 2 4.70 42.14 -12.94
N SER A 3 5.94 42.20 -12.47
CA SER A 3 6.76 41.00 -12.29
C SER A 3 6.47 40.49 -10.88
N THR A 4 5.55 39.53 -10.77
CA THR A 4 5.36 38.79 -9.51
C THR A 4 6.63 37.98 -9.32
N ALA A 5 7.49 38.38 -8.37
CA ALA A 5 8.67 37.63 -7.99
C ALA A 5 8.20 36.25 -7.48
N GLN A 6 8.49 35.20 -8.25
CA GLN A 6 8.24 33.82 -7.85
C GLN A 6 8.95 33.57 -6.51
N ASN A 7 8.25 33.03 -5.52
CA ASN A 7 8.82 32.79 -4.20
C ASN A 7 9.96 31.75 -4.35
N PRO A 8 11.21 32.05 -3.94
CA PRO A 8 12.35 31.15 -4.15
C PRO A 8 12.23 29.82 -3.41
N PHE A 9 11.32 29.72 -2.43
CA PHE A 9 11.03 28.49 -1.71
C PHE A 9 10.02 27.57 -2.44
N ASP A 10 9.28 28.08 -3.43
CA ASP A 10 8.35 27.28 -4.23
C ASP A 10 9.10 26.21 -5.04
N GLY A 11 10.27 26.55 -5.57
CA GLY A 11 11.11 25.60 -6.31
C GLY A 11 11.58 24.44 -5.43
N PHE A 12 12.01 24.72 -4.19
CA PHE A 12 12.49 23.71 -3.26
C PHE A 12 11.38 22.76 -2.80
N LEU A 13 10.21 23.31 -2.43
CA LEU A 13 9.07 22.49 -2.02
C LEU A 13 8.56 21.60 -3.16
N ASN A 14 8.51 22.12 -4.39
CA ASN A 14 8.12 21.34 -5.56
C ASN A 14 9.10 20.19 -5.84
N THR A 15 10.41 20.43 -5.77
CA THR A 15 11.41 19.36 -5.96
C THR A 15 11.31 18.27 -4.89
N VAL A 16 11.15 18.63 -3.60
CA VAL A 16 10.99 17.65 -2.52
C VAL A 16 9.73 16.80 -2.71
N ILE A 17 8.63 17.42 -3.14
CA ILE A 17 7.37 16.72 -3.43
C ILE A 17 7.53 15.78 -4.63
N GLU A 18 8.17 16.25 -5.71
CA GLU A 18 8.46 15.45 -6.90
C GLU A 18 9.35 14.25 -6.59
N ASP A 19 10.40 14.44 -5.79
CA ASP A 19 11.31 13.35 -5.39
C ASP A 19 10.60 12.30 -4.54
N ALA A 20 9.76 12.71 -3.59
CA ALA A 20 8.96 11.80 -2.78
C ALA A 20 7.96 11.02 -3.64
N LEU A 21 7.31 11.69 -4.59
CA LEU A 21 6.37 11.08 -5.52
C LEU A 21 7.08 10.08 -6.44
N ASN A 22 8.21 10.46 -7.01
CA ASN A 22 9.03 9.59 -7.86
C ASN A 22 9.56 8.36 -7.09
N ALA A 23 9.97 8.54 -5.82
CA ALA A 23 10.37 7.43 -4.96
C ALA A 23 9.22 6.47 -4.65
N ALA A 24 8.01 6.99 -4.41
CA ALA A 24 6.81 6.17 -4.20
C ALA A 24 6.41 5.40 -5.48
N ILE A 25 6.44 6.07 -6.64
CA ILE A 25 6.19 5.45 -7.96
C ILE A 25 7.23 4.36 -8.24
N LYS A 26 8.50 4.62 -7.95
CA LYS A 26 9.58 3.65 -8.12
C LYS A 26 9.35 2.41 -7.25
N LYS A 27 9.07 2.59 -5.96
CA LYS A 27 8.73 1.47 -5.05
C LYS A 27 7.52 0.68 -5.54
N TYR A 28 6.52 1.35 -6.09
CA TYR A 28 5.33 0.70 -6.64
C TYR A 28 5.65 -0.12 -7.90
N LYS A 29 6.46 0.42 -8.82
CA LYS A 29 6.91 -0.32 -10.02
C LYS A 29 7.78 -1.51 -9.66
N GLU A 30 8.74 -1.34 -8.75
CA GLU A 30 9.58 -2.43 -8.23
C GLU A 30 8.71 -3.52 -7.58
N PHE A 31 7.68 -3.13 -6.84
CA PHE A 31 6.69 -4.06 -6.30
C PHE A 31 5.94 -4.81 -7.42
N GLN A 32 5.47 -4.11 -8.46
CA GLN A 32 4.80 -4.73 -9.60
C GLN A 32 5.72 -5.69 -10.38
N GLU A 33 7.00 -5.38 -10.53
CA GLU A 33 7.97 -6.24 -11.21
C GLU A 33 8.36 -7.48 -10.38
N LEU A 34 8.52 -7.32 -9.06
CA LEU A 34 8.89 -8.40 -8.15
C LEU A 34 7.76 -9.40 -7.89
N TYR A 35 6.52 -8.92 -7.87
CA TYR A 35 5.34 -9.74 -7.56
C TYR A 35 4.51 -10.07 -8.81
N GLY A 36 4.88 -9.55 -9.98
CA GLY A 36 4.10 -9.65 -11.20
C GLY A 36 2.71 -9.02 -11.04
N THR A 37 1.88 -9.11 -12.07
CA THR A 37 0.44 -8.79 -12.00
C THR A 37 -0.35 -9.73 -11.07
N GLN A 38 0.32 -10.50 -10.19
CA GLN A 38 -0.37 -11.25 -9.15
C GLN A 38 -0.89 -10.26 -8.11
N LYS A 39 -2.16 -9.92 -8.27
CA LYS A 39 -2.99 -9.19 -7.29
C LYS A 39 -3.04 -9.89 -5.92
N GLN A 40 -2.45 -11.07 -5.80
CA GLN A 40 -2.76 -12.09 -4.83
C GLN A 40 -1.49 -12.49 -4.06
N MET A 41 -1.47 -12.26 -2.75
CA MET A 41 -0.34 -12.59 -1.89
C MET A 41 -0.72 -13.68 -0.90
N ARG A 42 0.05 -14.76 -0.83
CA ARG A 42 -0.15 -15.82 0.17
C ARG A 42 -0.07 -15.25 1.59
N LEU A 43 -0.94 -15.69 2.49
CA LEU A 43 -1.04 -15.18 3.86
C LEU A 43 0.29 -15.28 4.63
N SER A 44 1.08 -16.33 4.39
CA SER A 44 2.42 -16.48 4.97
C SER A 44 3.39 -15.36 4.58
N THR A 45 3.28 -14.89 3.34
CA THR A 45 4.10 -13.80 2.80
C THR A 45 3.56 -12.46 3.24
N PHE A 46 2.23 -12.28 3.19
CA PHE A 46 1.53 -11.09 3.68
C PHE A 46 1.93 -10.76 5.13
N ARG A 47 1.96 -11.77 6.00
CA ARG A 47 2.38 -11.62 7.40
C ARG A 47 3.79 -11.07 7.56
N LYS A 48 4.73 -11.50 6.72
CA LYS A 48 6.12 -11.03 6.75
C LYS A 48 6.25 -9.61 6.20
N HIS A 49 5.48 -9.29 5.15
CA HIS A 49 5.55 -8.01 4.47
C HIS A 49 4.92 -6.87 5.28
N PHE A 50 3.79 -7.15 5.93
CA PHE A 50 3.04 -6.16 6.71
C PHE A 50 3.25 -6.27 8.22
N ASP A 51 4.23 -7.08 8.65
CA ASP A 51 4.54 -7.37 10.06
C ASP A 51 3.29 -7.73 10.90
N VAL A 52 2.43 -8.58 10.34
CA VAL A 52 1.17 -8.99 10.98
C VAL A 52 1.39 -10.32 11.71
N THR A 53 1.09 -10.33 13.02
CA THR A 53 1.19 -11.55 13.82
C THR A 53 0.29 -12.67 13.27
N LYS A 54 0.66 -13.93 13.51
CA LYS A 54 -0.15 -15.09 13.07
C LYS A 54 -1.58 -15.00 13.57
N SER A 55 -1.76 -14.68 14.85
CA SER A 55 -3.08 -14.59 15.49
C SER A 55 -3.93 -13.51 14.84
N THR A 56 -3.35 -12.33 14.57
CA THR A 56 -4.08 -11.25 13.89
C THR A 56 -4.44 -11.63 12.46
N ALA A 57 -3.50 -12.19 11.69
CA ALA A 57 -3.73 -12.60 10.32
C ALA A 57 -4.79 -13.69 10.20
N ASP A 58 -4.76 -14.71 11.07
CA ASP A 58 -5.80 -15.75 11.12
C ASP A 58 -7.15 -15.13 11.45
N LYS A 59 -7.24 -14.21 12.43
CA LYS A 59 -8.50 -13.53 12.72
C LYS A 59 -9.01 -12.74 11.51
N LEU A 60 -8.12 -12.05 10.79
CA LEU A 60 -8.47 -11.22 9.64
C LEU A 60 -9.05 -12.05 8.49
N VAL A 61 -8.43 -13.17 8.11
CA VAL A 61 -8.93 -13.98 6.98
C VAL A 61 -10.27 -14.67 7.23
N HIS A 62 -10.70 -14.77 8.49
CA HIS A 62 -12.04 -15.24 8.84
C HIS A 62 -13.08 -14.10 8.92
N ARG A 63 -12.67 -12.84 8.77
CA ARG A 63 -13.62 -11.72 8.72
C ARG A 63 -14.21 -11.63 7.32
N ARG A 64 -15.53 -11.40 7.25
CA ARG A 64 -16.27 -11.31 6.00
C ARG A 64 -15.86 -10.12 5.12
N ASP A 65 -15.36 -9.06 5.73
CA ASP A 65 -14.96 -7.81 5.07
C ASP A 65 -13.49 -7.78 4.66
N PHE A 66 -12.70 -8.77 5.05
CA PHE A 66 -11.28 -8.80 4.72
C PHE A 66 -11.06 -9.42 3.33
N PRO A 67 -10.30 -8.77 2.43
CA PRO A 67 -10.12 -9.21 1.05
C PRO A 67 -9.17 -10.40 0.98
N SER A 68 -9.71 -11.58 1.28
CA SER A 68 -9.00 -12.84 1.29
C SER A 68 -9.84 -13.96 0.71
N TYR A 69 -9.16 -14.95 0.16
CA TYR A 69 -9.77 -16.15 -0.43
C TYR A 69 -8.86 -17.36 -0.19
N LYS A 70 -9.46 -18.53 -0.30
CA LYS A 70 -8.80 -19.81 -0.03
C LYS A 70 -8.65 -20.58 -1.34
N ILE A 71 -7.41 -20.87 -1.72
CA ILE A 71 -7.05 -21.66 -2.91
C ILE A 71 -6.23 -22.85 -2.44
N ASP A 72 -6.64 -24.07 -2.79
CA ASP A 72 -5.94 -25.31 -2.45
C ASP A 72 -5.55 -25.41 -0.97
N GLY A 73 -6.49 -25.05 -0.08
CA GLY A 73 -6.27 -25.08 1.38
C GLY A 73 -5.41 -23.94 1.94
N ASN A 74 -4.84 -23.08 1.09
CA ASN A 74 -4.01 -21.95 1.48
C ASN A 74 -4.79 -20.63 1.40
N TRP A 75 -4.55 -19.76 2.38
CA TRP A 75 -5.11 -18.41 2.38
C TRP A 75 -4.25 -17.46 1.55
N TYR A 76 -4.93 -16.62 0.78
CA TYR A 76 -4.34 -15.56 -0.03
C TYR A 76 -5.13 -14.26 0.22
N VAL A 77 -4.43 -13.14 0.13
CA VAL A 77 -4.94 -11.79 0.34
C VAL A 77 -4.86 -11.05 -0.99
N ASP A 78 -5.96 -10.43 -1.41
CA ASP A 78 -5.93 -9.51 -2.55
C ASP A 78 -5.28 -8.19 -2.09
N ILE A 79 -4.11 -7.88 -2.63
CA ILE A 79 -3.30 -6.75 -2.20
C ILE A 79 -3.93 -5.41 -2.62
N PRO A 80 -4.37 -5.21 -3.88
CA PRO A 80 -5.15 -4.04 -4.25
C PRO A 80 -6.35 -3.78 -3.34
N GLU A 81 -7.21 -4.78 -3.12
CA GLU A 81 -8.37 -4.61 -2.25
C GLU A 81 -7.98 -4.40 -0.79
N PHE A 82 -6.90 -5.03 -0.32
CA PHE A 82 -6.37 -4.80 1.03
C PHE A 82 -5.97 -3.35 1.27
N TYR A 83 -5.35 -2.68 0.29
CA TYR A 83 -5.02 -1.26 0.43
C TYR A 83 -6.27 -0.38 0.55
N GLU A 84 -7.32 -0.67 -0.21
CA GLU A 84 -8.61 0.05 -0.10
C GLU A 84 -9.32 -0.26 1.22
N TRP A 85 -9.36 -1.53 1.63
CA TRP A 85 -9.87 -1.96 2.93
C TRP A 85 -9.10 -1.26 4.07
N ARG A 86 -7.78 -1.16 3.96
CA ARG A 86 -6.95 -0.49 4.96
C ARG A 86 -7.24 1.01 5.02
N LYS A 87 -7.47 1.70 3.89
CA LYS A 87 -7.87 3.12 3.90
C LYS A 87 -9.17 3.33 4.67
N THR A 88 -10.17 2.49 4.43
CA THR A 88 -11.48 2.58 5.10
C THR A 88 -11.42 2.21 6.59
N HIS A 89 -10.50 1.33 6.99
CA HIS A 89 -10.38 0.84 8.37
C HIS A 89 -9.33 1.57 9.22
N ASN A 90 -8.32 2.23 8.63
CA ASN A 90 -7.36 3.09 9.35
C ASN A 90 -7.96 4.44 9.78
N LEU A 91 -9.13 4.82 9.25
CA LEU A 91 -9.80 6.10 9.53
C LEU A 91 -10.49 6.17 10.91
N LYS A 92 -10.28 5.19 11.80
CA LYS A 92 -10.94 5.13 13.12
C LYS A 92 -10.08 5.45 14.34
N ASN A 93 -8.81 5.84 14.17
CA ASN A 93 -7.97 6.29 15.29
C ASN A 93 -7.26 7.62 14.98
N VAL A 94 -8.06 8.68 14.77
CA VAL A 94 -7.61 10.08 14.91
C VAL A 94 -8.50 10.73 15.94
#